data_AF-A0A7X8YPV0-F1
#
_entry.id   AF-A0A7X8YPV0-F1
#
_cell.length_a   1.000
_cell.length_b   1.000
_cell.length_c   1.000
_cell.angle_alpha   90.00
_cell.angle_beta   90.00
_cell.angle_gamma   90.00
#
_symmetry.space_group_name_H-M   'P 1'
#
loop_
_entity.id
_entity.type
_entity.pdbx_description
1 polymer ?
#
loop_
_entity_poly.entity_id
_entity_poly.type
_entity_poly.pdbx_seq_one_letter_code
_entity_poly.pdbx_strand_id
1 'polypeptide(L)'
;MIFLLEGILPKALGDSNGGQSFLALYSTYKDKSGVMHSRIVPTLTPGPVVTTTRNDVQYVVTEYGVAWLKGFNLTSICMILSAYFSRLFN
;
A
#
# COMPACT_ATOMS: atom_id res chain seq x y z
N MET A 1 -8.21 0.29 2.34
CA MET A 1 -8.19 -0.55 1.13
C MET A 1 -6.98 -0.04 0.35
N ILE A 2 -5.85 -0.73 0.43
CA ILE A 2 -4.57 -0.22 -0.09
C ILE A 2 -4.35 -0.86 -1.44
N PHE A 3 -4.24 -0.03 -2.46
CA PHE A 3 -4.15 -0.46 -3.85
C PHE A 3 -2.80 -0.13 -4.41
N LEU A 4 -2.12 -1.18 -4.85
CA LEU A 4 -0.87 -1.05 -5.55
C LEU A 4 -1.07 -1.50 -6.96
N LEU A 5 -0.72 -0.59 -7.85
CA LEU A 5 -0.86 -0.82 -9.27
C LEU A 5 0.14 -1.85 -9.77
N GLU A 6 1.31 -2.03 -9.15
CA GLU A 6 2.25 -3.08 -9.59
C GLU A 6 3.09 -3.49 -8.38
N GLY A 7 2.84 -4.68 -7.83
CA GLY A 7 3.57 -5.24 -6.70
C GLY A 7 3.21 -6.72 -6.52
N ILE A 8 4.22 -7.54 -6.23
CA ILE A 8 4.10 -8.99 -5.99
C ILE A 8 2.86 -9.29 -5.13
N LEU A 9 1.98 -10.17 -5.63
CA LEU A 9 0.76 -10.55 -4.94
C LEU A 9 1.09 -11.21 -3.58
N PRO A 10 0.69 -10.61 -2.45
CA PRO A 10 1.04 -11.12 -1.12
C PRO A 10 0.30 -12.41 -0.74
N LYS A 11 -0.73 -12.79 -1.51
CA LYS A 11 -1.69 -13.84 -1.14
C LYS A 11 -1.09 -15.24 -1.11
N ALA A 12 -0.11 -15.54 -1.95
CA ALA A 12 0.48 -16.89 -2.03
C ALA A 12 1.30 -17.27 -0.78
N LEU A 13 1.77 -16.30 0.01
CA LEU A 13 2.64 -16.56 1.16
C LEU A 13 1.88 -16.65 2.48
N GLY A 14 0.69 -16.06 2.60
CA GLY A 14 -0.05 -15.96 3.86
C GLY A 14 -0.70 -17.25 4.36
N ASP A 15 -0.94 -18.21 3.46
CA ASP A 15 -1.62 -19.48 3.79
C ASP A 15 -0.66 -20.58 4.28
N SER A 16 0.64 -20.26 4.36
CA SER A 16 1.67 -21.16 4.91
C SER A 16 1.82 -20.98 6.43
N ASN A 17 2.21 -22.04 7.14
CA ASN A 17 2.31 -22.04 8.60
C ASN A 17 3.45 -21.10 9.05
N GLY A 18 3.12 -19.87 9.46
CA GLY A 18 4.08 -18.82 9.78
C GLY A 18 4.42 -17.86 8.62
N GLY A 19 3.72 -17.97 7.49
CA GLY A 19 3.91 -17.13 6.32
C GLY A 19 3.58 -15.66 6.56
N GLN A 20 4.56 -14.80 6.33
CA GLN A 20 4.41 -13.35 6.39
C GLN A 20 4.27 -12.77 4.99
N SER A 21 3.25 -11.92 4.80
CA SER A 21 3.01 -11.30 3.49
C SER A 21 3.55 -9.86 3.47
N PHE A 22 4.51 -9.62 2.58
CA PHE A 22 5.14 -8.32 2.39
C PHE A 22 4.75 -7.74 1.05
N LEU A 23 4.36 -6.48 1.08
CA LEU A 23 3.95 -5.74 -0.09
C LEU A 23 4.90 -4.56 -0.27
N ALA A 24 5.92 -4.77 -1.11
CA ALA A 24 6.94 -3.77 -1.38
C ALA A 24 6.58 -2.96 -2.62
N LEU A 25 6.57 -1.63 -2.49
CA LEU A 25 6.32 -0.69 -3.59
C LEU A 25 7.20 0.55 -3.46
N TYR A 26 7.38 1.23 -4.59
CA TYR A 26 7.76 2.63 -4.58
C TYR A 26 6.56 3.49 -4.19
N SER A 27 6.78 4.48 -3.36
CA SER A 27 5.74 5.39 -2.88
C SER A 27 5.21 6.32 -3.98
N THR A 28 6.04 6.62 -4.98
CA THR A 28 5.70 7.47 -6.13
C THR A 28 5.77 6.74 -7.47
N TYR A 29 5.04 7.26 -8.45
CA TYR A 29 5.21 6.93 -9.85
C TYR A 29 5.17 8.20 -10.70
N LYS A 30 5.88 8.17 -11.82
CA LYS A 30 5.83 9.24 -12.82
C LYS A 30 4.86 8.85 -13.91
N ASP A 31 3.95 9.76 -14.26
CA ASP A 31 3.10 9.59 -15.43
C ASP A 31 3.86 9.95 -16.71
N LYS A 32 3.30 9.62 -17.88
CA LYS A 32 3.86 9.95 -19.21
C LYS A 32 4.08 11.45 -19.40
N SER A 33 3.31 12.27 -18.71
CA SER A 33 3.42 13.74 -18.69
C SER A 33 4.52 14.27 -17.75
N GLY A 34 5.30 13.39 -17.11
CA GLY A 34 6.40 13.75 -16.21
C GLY A 34 5.97 14.21 -14.81
N VAL A 35 4.67 14.22 -14.51
CA VAL A 35 4.12 14.58 -13.20
C VAL A 35 4.32 13.41 -12.23
N MET A 36 4.83 13.72 -11.04
CA MET A 36 5.01 12.75 -9.96
C MET A 36 3.70 12.59 -9.18
N HIS A 37 3.22 11.36 -9.07
CA HIS A 37 2.01 10.99 -8.33
C HIS A 37 2.33 9.97 -7.24
N SER A 38 1.62 10.04 -6.11
CA SER A 38 1.71 9.04 -5.05
C SER A 38 0.91 7.79 -5.41
N ARG A 39 1.48 6.60 -5.17
CA ARG A 39 0.75 5.32 -5.23
C ARG A 39 -0.09 5.07 -3.98
N ILE A 40 0.24 5.73 -2.87
CA ILE A 40 -0.47 5.61 -1.61
C ILE A 40 -1.47 6.76 -1.54
N VAL A 41 -2.73 6.43 -1.79
CA VAL A 41 -3.84 7.39 -1.78
C VAL A 41 -4.90 6.96 -0.77
N PRO A 42 -5.54 7.92 -0.06
CA PRO A 42 -6.60 7.61 0.90
C PRO A 42 -7.90 7.16 0.20
N THR A 43 -8.15 7.69 -1.00
CA THR A 43 -9.35 7.41 -1.79
C THR A 43 -8.92 7.01 -3.19
N LEU A 44 -9.49 5.91 -3.68
CA LEU A 44 -9.36 5.49 -5.06
C LEU A 44 -10.07 6.49 -5.97
N THR A 45 -9.49 6.77 -7.12
CA THR A 45 -10.24 7.34 -8.23
C THR A 45 -11.39 6.39 -8.60
N PRO A 46 -12.47 6.85 -9.25
CA PRO A 46 -13.50 5.95 -9.75
C PRO A 46 -12.98 5.11 -10.92
N GLY A 47 -13.23 3.79 -10.92
CA GLY A 47 -12.82 2.84 -11.97
C GLY A 47 -11.51 2.02 -11.84
N PRO A 48 -10.72 2.05 -10.75
CA PRO A 48 -9.49 1.26 -10.63
C PRO A 48 -9.77 -0.18 -10.24
N VAL A 49 -8.91 -1.08 -10.72
CA VAL A 49 -8.98 -2.52 -10.41
C VAL A 49 -8.26 -2.81 -9.11
N VAL A 50 -8.94 -3.57 -8.26
CA VAL A 50 -8.55 -3.93 -6.91
C VAL A 50 -7.80 -5.26 -6.97
N THR A 51 -6.47 -5.24 -7.00
CA THR A 51 -5.65 -6.46 -7.12
C THR A 51 -5.40 -7.14 -5.78
N THR A 52 -5.18 -6.35 -4.73
CA THR A 52 -4.90 -6.85 -3.37
C THR A 52 -5.87 -6.23 -2.37
N THR A 53 -6.60 -7.06 -1.61
CA THR A 53 -7.57 -6.58 -0.63
C THR A 53 -6.90 -6.28 0.71
N ARG A 54 -7.57 -5.50 1.58
CA ARG A 54 -7.09 -5.19 2.93
C ARG A 54 -6.70 -6.45 3.73
N ASN A 55 -7.42 -7.55 3.54
CA ASN A 55 -7.20 -8.76 4.33
C ASN A 55 -5.93 -9.51 3.91
N ASP A 56 -5.45 -9.30 2.68
CA ASP A 56 -4.29 -10.01 2.14
C ASP A 56 -2.95 -9.32 2.49
N VAL A 57 -3.00 -8.05 2.89
CA VAL A 57 -1.80 -7.25 3.19
C VAL A 57 -1.47 -7.29 4.67
N GLN A 58 -0.35 -7.93 5.03
CA GLN A 58 0.19 -7.83 6.38
C GLN A 58 1.11 -6.62 6.52
N TYR A 59 2.17 -6.57 5.71
CA TYR A 59 3.18 -5.51 5.76
C TYR A 59 3.24 -4.75 4.44
N VAL A 60 3.33 -3.43 4.52
CA VAL A 60 3.61 -2.55 3.38
C VAL A 60 5.00 -1.97 3.56
N VAL A 61 5.84 -2.14 2.55
CA VAL A 61 7.23 -1.68 2.56
C VAL A 61 7.38 -0.60 1.50
N THR A 62 7.93 0.53 1.91
CA THR A 62 8.22 1.70 1.07
C THR A 62 9.60 2.23 1.39
N GLU A 63 10.12 3.14 0.59
CA GLU A 63 11.38 3.84 0.85
C GLU A 63 11.41 4.61 2.18
N TYR A 64 10.24 4.97 2.73
CA TYR A 64 10.13 5.67 4.00
C TYR A 64 10.01 4.74 5.21
N GLY A 65 9.90 3.43 4.98
CA GLY A 65 9.82 2.42 6.02
C GLY A 65 8.75 1.36 5.80
N VAL A 66 8.48 0.62 6.88
CA VAL A 66 7.53 -0.49 6.95
C VAL A 66 6.29 -0.07 7.73
N ALA A 67 5.11 -0.28 7.16
CA ALA A 67 3.82 -0.17 7.82
C ALA A 67 3.21 -1.56 8.03
N TRP A 68 2.94 -1.91 9.29
CA TRP A 68 2.21 -3.12 9.63
C TRP A 68 0.71 -2.81 9.69
N LEU A 69 -0.10 -3.56 8.93
CA LEU A 69 -1.53 -3.28 8.75
C LEU A 69 -2.44 -4.40 9.27
N LYS A 70 -1.90 -5.60 9.47
CA LYS A 70 -2.66 -6.73 10.01
C LYS A 70 -3.13 -6.39 11.44
N GLY A 71 -4.43 -6.50 11.69
CA GLY A 71 -5.01 -6.27 13.02
C GLY A 71 -5.30 -4.80 13.38
N PHE A 72 -4.99 -3.83 12.51
CA PHE A 72 -5.34 -2.43 12.74
C PHE A 72 -6.74 -2.06 12.24
N ASN A 73 -7.39 -1.13 12.93
CA ASN A 73 -8.68 -0.55 12.54
C ASN A 73 -8.52 0.39 11.34
N LEU A 74 -9.63 0.65 10.62
CA LEU A 74 -9.66 1.54 9.45
C LEU A 74 -9.10 2.94 9.77
N THR A 75 -9.45 3.48 10.93
CA THR A 75 -8.98 4.79 11.39
C THR A 75 -7.46 4.84 11.55
N SER A 76 -6.89 3.84 12.23
CA SER A 76 -5.44 3.74 12.44
C SER A 76 -4.71 3.56 11.11
N ILE A 77 -5.24 2.74 10.22
CA ILE A 77 -4.68 2.55 8.87
C ILE A 77 -4.70 3.88 8.10
N CYS A 78 -5.81 4.61 8.13
CA CYS A 78 -5.94 5.89 7.45
C CYS A 78 -4.92 6.92 7.99
N MET A 79 -4.76 6.99 9.33
CA MET A 79 -3.76 7.86 9.97
C MET A 79 -2.34 7.50 9.54
N ILE A 80 -1.99 6.21 9.54
CA ILE A 80 -0.66 5.75 9.12
C ILE A 80 -0.43 6.14 7.66
N LEU A 81 -1.33 5.76 6.74
CA LEU A 81 -1.18 6.08 5.32
C LEU A 81 -1.13 7.58 5.05
N SER A 82 -1.92 8.38 5.78
CA SER A 82 -1.88 9.84 5.68
C SER A 82 -0.55 10.41 6.15
N ALA A 83 0.05 9.84 7.20
CA ALA A 83 1.38 10.26 7.67
C ALA A 83 2.46 9.95 6.63
N TYR A 84 2.37 8.80 5.96
CA TYR A 84 3.25 8.45 4.83
C TYR A 84 3.06 9.40 3.65
N PHE A 85 1.82 9.76 3.32
CA PHE A 85 1.52 10.72 2.27
C PHE A 85 2.13 12.10 2.56
N SER A 86 1.96 12.63 3.77
CA SER A 86 2.54 13.93 4.14
C SER A 86 4.07 13.94 4.09
N ARG A 87 4.72 12.79 4.36
CA ARG A 87 6.18 12.65 4.36
C ARG A 87 6.80 12.52 2.97
N LEU A 88 5.95 12.26 1.97
CA LEU A 88 6.33 12.11 0.57
C LEU A 88 6.31 13.45 -0.19
N PHE A 89 5.53 14.43 0.30
CA PHE A 89 5.40 15.77 -0.27
C PHE A 89 6.20 16.85 0.49
N ASN A 90 7.10 16.47 1.41
CA ASN A 90 8.03 17.35 2.10
C ASN A 90 9.45 17.12 1.60
#